data_AF-A0A8T0SDS3-F1
#
_entry.id   AF-A0A8T0SDS3-F1
#
_cell.length_a   1.000
_cell.length_b   1.000
_cell.length_c   1.000
_cell.angle_alpha   90.00
_cell.angle_beta   90.00
_cell.angle_gamma   90.00
#
_symmetry.space_group_name_H-M   'P 1'
#
loop_
_entity.id
_entity.type
_entity.pdbx_description
1 polymer ?
#
loop_
_entity_poly.entity_id
_entity_poly.type
_entity_poly.pdbx_seq_one_letter_code
_entity_poly.pdbx_strand_id
1 'polypeptide(L)' 'MQMKQEVETRRLDIKEQVENRRIDLQQQELLLKQRMDDEKIMNVDLTQLNGDQKIFYSMLQKQIIARRLGSGNT' A
#
# COMPACT_ATOMS: atom_id res chain seq x y z
N MET A 1 6.12 -13.26 -44.01
CA MET A 1 6.32 -13.85 -42.66
C MET A 1 6.73 -12.79 -41.63
N GLN A 2 7.68 -11.91 -41.94
CA GLN A 2 8.24 -10.90 -41.03
C GLN A 2 7.20 -9.98 -40.37
N MET A 3 6.23 -9.46 -41.15
CA MET A 3 5.15 -8.61 -40.62
C MET A 3 4.24 -9.32 -39.59
N LYS A 4 4.05 -10.65 -39.71
CA LYS A 4 3.29 -11.42 -38.71
C LYS A 4 4.06 -11.57 -37.39
N GLN A 5 5.38 -11.70 -37.46
CA GLN A 5 6.24 -11.78 -36.27
C GLN A 5 6.29 -10.44 -35.53
N GLU A 6 6.47 -9.33 -36.25
CA GLU A 6 6.45 -7.99 -35.63
C GLU A 6 5.13 -7.66 -34.92
N VAL A 7 4.00 -8.06 -35.50
CA VAL A 7 2.69 -7.87 -34.88
C VAL A 7 2.55 -8.70 -33.60
N GLU A 8 3.02 -9.96 -33.62
CA GLU A 8 2.93 -10.81 -32.42
C GLU A 8 3.89 -10.34 -31.32
N THR A 9 5.10 -9.88 -31.66
CA THR A 9 6.01 -9.25 -30.69
C THR A 9 5.39 -8.01 -30.05
N ARG A 10 4.86 -7.07 -30.86
CA ARG A 10 4.17 -5.88 -30.32
C ARG A 10 2.99 -6.25 -29.42
N ARG A 11 2.25 -7.31 -29.78
CA ARG A 11 1.12 -7.80 -28.97
C ARG A 11 1.60 -8.33 -27.62
N LEU A 12 2.73 -9.04 -27.57
CA LEU A 12 3.31 -9.52 -26.33
C LEU A 12 3.81 -8.36 -25.47
N ASP A 13 4.51 -7.39 -26.06
CA ASP A 13 4.98 -6.19 -25.35
C ASP A 13 3.83 -5.41 -24.71
N ILE A 14 2.73 -5.23 -25.44
CA ILE A 14 1.53 -4.56 -24.92
C ILE A 14 0.93 -5.35 -23.74
N LYS A 15 0.84 -6.67 -23.86
CA LYS A 15 0.32 -7.52 -22.77
C LYS A 15 1.17 -7.41 -21.51
N GLU A 16 2.49 -7.42 -21.66
CA GLU A 16 3.42 -7.26 -20.55
C GLU A 16 3.25 -5.88 -19.88
N GLN A 17 3.20 -4.80 -20.67
CA GLN A 17 2.99 -3.45 -20.14
C GLN A 17 1.66 -3.31 -19.38
N VAL A 18 0.59 -3.92 -19.90
CA VAL A 18 -0.72 -3.91 -19.24
C VAL A 18 -0.67 -4.65 -17.91
N GLU A 19 -0.04 -5.83 -17.87
CA GLU A 19 0.04 -6.60 -16.62
C GLU A 19 0.95 -5.93 -15.59
N ASN A 20 2.09 -5.36 -16.01
CA ASN A 20 2.94 -4.56 -15.13
C ASN A 20 2.18 -3.38 -14.53
N ARG A 21 1.43 -2.64 -15.37
CA ARG A 21 0.62 -1.51 -14.90
C ARG A 21 -0.46 -1.96 -13.93
N ARG A 22 -1.07 -3.13 -14.16
CA ARG A 22 -2.07 -3.71 -13.26
C ARG A 22 -1.46 -4.03 -11.90
N ILE A 23 -0.28 -4.66 -11.88
CA ILE A 23 0.45 -4.99 -10.64
C ILE A 23 0.78 -3.70 -9.86
N ASP A 24 1.30 -2.68 -10.54
CA ASP A 24 1.61 -1.39 -9.92
C ASP A 24 0.37 -0.76 -9.27
N LEU A 25 -0.77 -0.77 -9.96
CA LEU A 25 -2.02 -0.25 -9.43
C LEU A 25 -2.50 -1.04 -8.20
N GLN A 26 -2.41 -2.37 -8.23
CA GLN A 26 -2.77 -3.21 -7.08
C GLN A 26 -1.87 -2.95 -5.87
N GLN A 27 -0.57 -2.73 -6.10
CA GLN A 27 0.36 -2.35 -5.03
C GLN A 27 0.01 -0.98 -4.44
N GLN A 28 -0.29 0.00 -5.30
CA GLN A 28 -0.71 1.33 -4.85
C GLN A 28 -2.03 1.29 -4.05
N GLU A 29 -3.01 0.51 -4.49
CA GLU A 29 -4.27 0.32 -3.77
C GLU A 29 -4.05 -0.31 -2.39
N LEU A 30 -3.18 -1.32 -2.30
CA LEU A 30 -2.84 -1.96 -1.03
C LEU A 30 -2.17 -0.96 -0.06
N LEU A 31 -1.21 -0.18 -0.55
CA LEU A 31 -0.53 0.85 0.25
C LEU A 31 -1.49 1.95 0.68
N LEU A 32 -2.41 2.37 -0.20
CA LEU A 32 -3.42 3.36 0.12
C LEU A 32 -4.37 2.84 1.21
N LYS A 33 -4.83 1.60 1.09
CA LYS A 33 -5.68 0.96 2.10
C LYS A 33 -4.98 0.88 3.45
N GLN A 34 -3.71 0.46 3.47
CA GLN A 34 -2.92 0.43 4.69
C GLN A 34 -2.79 1.82 5.33
N ARG A 35 -2.54 2.87 4.53
CA ARG A 35 -2.48 4.24 5.03
C ARG A 35 -3.82 4.70 5.60
N MET A 36 -4.94 4.38 4.94
CA MET A 36 -6.27 4.72 5.43
C MET A 36 -6.57 4.03 6.78
N ASP A 37 -6.20 2.76 6.92
CA ASP A 37 -6.40 2.04 8.17
C ASP A 37 -5.48 2.56 9.29
N ASP A 38 -4.23 2.89 8.96
CA ASP A 38 -3.32 3.56 9.89
C ASP A 38 -3.88 4.93 10.34
N GLU A 39 -4.44 5.73 9.43
CA GLU A 39 -5.05 7.03 9.77
C GLU A 39 -6.27 6.89 10.68
N LYS A 40 -7.11 5.85 10.50
CA LYS A 40 -8.23 5.60 11.44
C LYS A 40 -7.71 5.38 12.85
N ILE A 41 -6.64 4.61 13.01
CA ILE A 41 -6.01 4.31 14.31
C ILE A 41 -5.34 5.56 14.89
N MET A 42 -4.63 6.34 14.07
CA MET A 42 -3.97 7.58 14.48
C MET A 42 -4.96 8.65 14.96
N ASN A 43 -6.16 8.69 14.40
CA ASN A 43 -7.21 9.64 14.76
C ASN A 43 -8.03 9.22 16.00
N VAL A 44 -7.77 8.06 16.59
CA VAL A 44 -8.45 7.64 17.82
C VAL A 44 -8.00 8.52 18.99
N ASP A 45 -8.96 9.24 19.59
CA ASP A 45 -8.74 10.00 20.82
C ASP A 45 -8.66 9.05 22.03
N LEU A 46 -7.44 8.89 22.55
CA LEU A 46 -7.13 8.03 23.68
C LEU A 46 -7.71 8.53 25.02
N THR A 47 -8.18 9.78 25.10
CA THR A 47 -8.75 10.35 26.34
C THR A 47 -10.14 9.82 26.65
N GLN A 48 -10.87 9.38 25.62
CA GLN A 48 -12.25 8.87 25.72
C GLN A 48 -12.33 7.35 25.92
N LEU A 49 -11.18 6.67 25.99
CA LEU A 49 -11.10 5.21 26.05
C LEU A 49 -10.89 4.67 27.46
N ASN A 50 -11.36 3.45 27.72
CA ASN A 50 -11.05 2.73 28.95
C ASN A 50 -9.58 2.25 28.98
N GLY A 51 -9.12 1.77 30.15
CA GLY A 51 -7.72 1.43 30.38
C GLY A 51 -7.13 0.48 29.33
N ASP A 52 -7.79 -0.65 29.08
CA ASP A 52 -7.29 -1.67 28.16
C ASP A 52 -7.32 -1.19 26.69
N GLN A 53 -8.40 -0.52 26.28
CA GLN A 53 -8.51 0.08 24.96
C GLN A 53 -7.43 1.14 24.74
N LYS A 54 -7.17 1.98 25.74
CA LYS A 54 -6.14 3.01 25.68
C LYS A 54 -4.74 2.40 25.51
N ILE A 55 -4.42 1.34 26.25
CA ILE A 55 -3.14 0.63 26.10
C ILE A 55 -3.01 0.05 24.68
N PHE A 56 -4.07 -0.62 24.19
CA PHE A 56 -4.10 -1.22 22.87
C PHE A 56 -3.89 -0.20 21.74
N TYR A 57 -4.71 0.86 21.70
CA TYR A 57 -4.61 1.87 20.64
C TYR A 57 -3.32 2.70 20.76
N SER A 58 -2.83 2.97 21.97
CA SER A 58 -1.52 3.61 22.17
C SER A 58 -0.38 2.76 21.59
N MET A 59 -0.43 1.44 21.79
CA MET A 59 0.56 0.52 21.21
C MET A 59 0.49 0.53 19.67
N LEU A 60 -0.71 0.47 19.09
CA LEU A 60 -0.89 0.51 17.64
C LEU A 60 -0.40 1.83 17.04
N GLN A 61 -0.73 2.98 17.63
CA GLN A 61 -0.25 4.29 17.19
C GLN A 61 1.29 4.36 17.21
N LYS A 62 1.93 3.84 18.27
CA LYS A 62 3.41 3.76 18.33
C LYS A 62 4.00 2.89 17.22
N GLN A 63 3.40 1.75 16.91
CA GLN A 63 3.86 0.90 15.81
C GLN A 63 3.71 1.59 14.44
N ILE A 64 2.60 2.29 14.23
CA ILE A 64 2.37 3.09 13.01
C ILE A 64 3.43 4.17 12.87
N ILE A 65 3.69 4.92 13.94
CA ILE A 65 4.75 5.95 13.97
C ILE A 65 6.11 5.32 13.66
N ALA A 66 6.45 4.19 14.30
CA ALA A 66 7.71 3.51 14.06
C ALA A 66 7.88 3.06 12.61
N ARG A 67 6.81 2.56 11.96
CA ARG A 67 6.85 2.24 10.52
C ARG A 67 7.08 3.49 9.67
N ARG A 68 6.37 4.59 9.95
CA ARG A 68 6.49 5.86 9.22
C ARG A 68 7.90 6.46 9.33
N LEU A 69 8.49 6.41 10.52
CA LEU A 69 9.84 6.94 10.78
C LEU A 69 10.95 5.99 10.28
N GLY A 70 10.75 4.68 10.39
CA GLY A 70 11.70 3.66 9.93
C GLY A 70 11.82 3.58 8.40
N SER A 71 10.74 3.91 7.67
CA SER A 71 10.76 4.03 6.21
C SER A 71 11.40 5.33 5.68
N GLY A 72 11.90 6.22 6.56
CA GLY A 72 12.60 7.44 6.17
C GLY A 72 14.10 7.29 5.86
N ASN A 73 14.68 6.10 6.08
CA ASN A 73 16.10 5.81 5.89
C ASN A 73 16.33 4.67 4.89
N THR A 74 15.86 4.82 3.64
CA THR A 74 16.35 4.07 2.46
C THR A 74 16.11 4.90 1.21
#